data_AF-A0A0F2Q291-F1
#
_entry.id   AF-A0A0F2Q291-F1
#
_cell.length_a   1.000
_cell.length_b   1.000
_cell.length_c   1.000
_cell.angle_alpha   90.00
_cell.angle_beta   90.00
_cell.angle_gamma   90.00
#
_symmetry.space_group_name_H-M   'P 1'
#
loop_
_entity.id
_entity.type
_entity.pdbx_description
1 polymer ?
#
loop_
_entity_poly.entity_id
_entity_poly.type
_entity_poly.pdbx_seq_one_letter_code
_entity_poly.pdbx_strand_id
1 'polypeptide(L)'
;TRRISAEGMSEMVFIARKDGGDVMRIEGMDGRVSAIRISGAGIADERGMTIGRSGFTDFKGDIGRDCSVREDREGATLLCQSEDEAIMYFFTSPMPVFLNADGSIRLNTLPATAPLTGMLWYPLD
;
A
#
# COMPACT_ATOMS: atom_id res chain seq x y z
N THR A 1 -15.40 -16.12 -5.11
CA THR A 1 -16.05 -16.34 -6.43
C THR A 1 -14.94 -16.60 -7.43
N ARG A 2 -14.92 -17.76 -8.11
CA ARG A 2 -13.88 -18.11 -9.09
C ARG A 2 -14.11 -17.30 -10.37
N ARG A 3 -13.17 -16.44 -10.76
CA ARG A 3 -13.16 -15.79 -12.09
C ARG A 3 -12.05 -16.45 -12.89
N ILE A 4 -12.40 -17.02 -14.04
CA ILE A 4 -11.43 -17.60 -14.98
C ILE A 4 -11.11 -16.46 -15.96
N SER A 5 -9.88 -15.95 -15.96
CA SER A 5 -9.42 -15.01 -16.99
C SER A 5 -9.08 -15.78 -18.27
N ALA A 6 -9.08 -15.08 -19.41
CA ALA A 6 -9.03 -15.67 -20.76
C ALA A 6 -7.73 -16.39 -21.14
N GLU A 7 -6.76 -16.54 -20.23
CA GLU A 7 -5.43 -17.10 -20.51
C GLU A 7 -5.12 -18.40 -19.73
N GLY A 8 -6.12 -19.08 -19.17
CA GLY A 8 -5.91 -20.36 -18.48
C GLY A 8 -5.28 -20.23 -17.07
N MET A 9 -4.93 -19.01 -16.64
CA MET A 9 -4.55 -18.71 -15.26
C MET A 9 -5.80 -18.66 -14.39
N SER A 10 -5.87 -19.55 -13.39
CA SER A 10 -6.94 -19.51 -12.39
C SER A 10 -6.62 -18.45 -11.33
N GLU A 11 -7.18 -17.26 -11.48
CA GLU A 11 -7.13 -16.24 -10.43
C GLU A 11 -8.15 -16.60 -9.33
N MET A 12 -7.68 -16.65 -8.09
CA MET A 12 -8.51 -16.83 -6.90
C MET A 12 -8.41 -15.61 -6.01
N VAL A 13 -9.55 -15.19 -5.47
CA VAL A 13 -9.62 -14.02 -4.58
C VAL A 13 -10.44 -14.37 -3.35
N PHE A 14 -9.84 -14.19 -2.19
CA PHE A 14 -10.53 -14.22 -0.90
C PHE A 14 -10.61 -12.78 -0.36
N ILE A 15 -11.77 -12.43 0.17
CA ILE A 15 -12.01 -11.09 0.70
C ILE A 15 -12.47 -11.24 2.15
N ALA A 16 -11.72 -10.66 3.08
CA ALA A 16 -12.17 -10.51 4.46
C ALA A 16 -13.00 -9.23 4.57
N ARG A 17 -14.14 -9.34 5.25
CA ARG A 17 -15.07 -8.23 5.46
C ARG A 17 -15.28 -7.95 6.93
N LYS A 18 -15.44 -6.68 7.27
CA LYS A 18 -15.78 -6.23 8.62
C LYS A 18 -16.74 -5.04 8.50
N ASP A 19 -17.80 -5.05 9.30
CA ASP A 19 -18.81 -3.99 9.36
C ASP A 19 -19.40 -3.60 7.98
N GLY A 20 -19.52 -4.59 7.08
CA GLY A 20 -20.03 -4.41 5.72
C GLY A 20 -19.01 -3.93 4.69
N GLY A 21 -17.78 -3.60 5.08
CA GLY A 21 -16.69 -3.20 4.19
C GLY A 21 -15.64 -4.28 3.94
N ASP A 22 -14.98 -4.22 2.79
CA ASP A 22 -13.81 -5.05 2.48
C ASP A 22 -12.59 -4.49 3.21
N VAL A 23 -11.96 -5.30 4.07
CA VAL A 23 -10.81 -4.89 4.90
C VAL A 23 -9.50 -5.53 4.48
N MET A 24 -9.57 -6.66 3.79
CA MET A 24 -8.41 -7.36 3.27
C MET A 24 -8.81 -8.17 2.02
N ARG A 25 -7.94 -8.18 1.03
CA ARG A 25 -8.07 -8.96 -0.20
C ARG A 25 -6.82 -9.81 -0.37
N ILE A 26 -6.99 -11.13 -0.43
CA ILE A 26 -5.93 -12.11 -0.68
C ILE A 26 -6.09 -12.57 -2.12
N GLU A 27 -5.09 -12.26 -2.93
CA GLU A 27 -5.01 -12.60 -4.35
C GLU A 27 -4.15 -13.85 -4.49
N GLY A 28 -4.63 -14.81 -5.28
CA GLY A 28 -3.95 -16.05 -5.59
C GLY A 28 -3.82 -16.27 -7.09
N MET A 29 -2.63 -16.66 -7.50
CA MET A 29 -2.25 -16.96 -8.87
C MET A 29 -1.49 -18.29 -8.87
N ASP A 30 -1.79 -19.16 -9.84
CA ASP A 30 -1.15 -20.47 -10.00
C ASP A 30 -1.11 -21.34 -8.73
N GLY A 31 -2.20 -21.31 -7.97
CA GLY A 31 -2.37 -22.10 -6.74
C GLY A 31 -1.61 -21.57 -5.52
N ARG A 32 -1.00 -20.39 -5.60
CA ARG A 32 -0.25 -19.74 -4.52
C ARG A 32 -0.84 -18.37 -4.21
N VAL A 33 -0.65 -17.88 -2.99
CA VAL A 33 -0.95 -16.48 -2.67
C VAL A 33 0.07 -15.61 -3.38
N SER A 34 -0.39 -14.67 -4.20
CA SER A 34 0.45 -13.74 -4.97
C SER A 34 0.49 -12.34 -4.36
N ALA A 35 -0.54 -11.95 -3.62
CA ALA A 35 -0.57 -10.67 -2.91
C ALA A 35 -1.63 -10.66 -1.80
N ILE A 36 -1.40 -9.83 -0.78
CA ILE A 36 -2.39 -9.49 0.23
C ILE A 36 -2.50 -7.97 0.32
N ARG A 37 -3.65 -7.42 -0.04
CA ARG A 37 -3.99 -6.01 0.13
C ARG A 37 -4.77 -5.83 1.42
N ILE A 38 -4.34 -4.89 2.24
CA ILE A 38 -4.97 -4.55 3.51
C ILE A 38 -5.42 -3.10 3.41
N SER A 39 -6.69 -2.83 3.68
CA SER A 39 -7.31 -1.50 3.65
C SER A 39 -8.09 -1.17 4.93
N GLY A 40 -8.39 -2.19 5.74
CA GLY A 40 -9.12 -2.02 7.00
C GLY A 40 -8.23 -1.51 8.12
N ALA A 41 -8.79 -0.62 8.93
CA ALA A 41 -8.12 -0.10 10.11
C ALA A 41 -7.89 -1.17 11.19
N GLY A 42 -6.82 -1.01 11.96
CA GLY A 42 -6.50 -1.84 13.13
C GLY A 42 -5.76 -3.14 12.84
N ILE A 43 -5.37 -3.39 11.58
CA ILE A 43 -4.43 -4.45 11.22
C ILE A 43 -3.04 -3.81 11.18
N ALA A 44 -2.11 -4.37 11.96
CA ALA A 44 -0.73 -3.95 12.03
C ALA A 44 0.17 -4.95 11.28
N ASP A 45 1.27 -4.48 10.70
CA ASP A 45 2.37 -5.35 10.30
C ASP A 45 3.23 -5.76 11.50
N GLU A 46 4.31 -6.53 11.26
CA GLU A 46 5.22 -6.97 12.32
C GLU A 46 5.98 -5.83 13.01
N ARG A 47 6.02 -4.64 12.39
CA ARG A 47 6.70 -3.44 12.91
C ARG A 47 5.74 -2.48 13.61
N GLY A 48 4.45 -2.79 13.63
CA GLY A 48 3.41 -2.02 14.30
C GLY A 48 2.78 -0.91 13.43
N MET A 49 3.14 -0.81 12.15
CA MET A 49 2.48 0.13 11.23
C MET A 49 1.03 -0.30 11.04
N THR A 50 0.10 0.57 11.42
CA THR A 50 -1.32 0.21 11.56
C THR A 50 -2.19 1.19 10.79
N ILE A 51 -3.01 0.67 9.87
CA ILE A 51 -3.96 1.49 9.10
C ILE A 51 -4.94 2.18 10.06
N GLY A 52 -5.18 3.47 9.84
CA GLY A 52 -6.04 4.31 10.69
C GLY A 52 -5.42 4.76 12.01
N ARG A 53 -4.14 4.45 12.27
CA ARG A 53 -3.39 4.96 13.43
C ARG A 53 -2.07 5.59 13.01
N SER A 54 -1.32 4.92 12.13
CA SER A 54 -0.02 5.39 11.66
C SER A 54 -0.16 6.46 10.59
N GLY A 55 0.80 7.38 10.56
CA GLY A 55 0.97 8.38 9.51
C GLY A 55 2.36 8.31 8.88
N PHE A 56 2.59 9.14 7.88
CA PHE A 56 3.86 9.18 7.15
C PHE A 56 5.06 9.51 8.04
N THR A 57 4.87 10.25 9.13
CA THR A 57 5.92 10.52 10.14
C THR A 57 6.39 9.28 10.91
N ASP A 58 5.60 8.21 10.92
CA ASP A 58 5.99 6.94 11.53
C ASP A 58 6.90 6.10 10.62
N PHE A 59 6.93 6.39 9.33
CA PHE A 59 7.78 5.70 8.36
C PHE A 59 9.27 5.90 8.69
N LYS A 60 10.04 4.81 8.66
CA LYS A 60 11.47 4.79 9.04
C LYS A 60 12.44 4.57 7.88
N GLY A 61 11.95 4.31 6.68
CA GLY A 61 12.78 4.13 5.49
C GLY A 61 13.33 5.44 4.92
N ASP A 62 14.20 5.32 3.92
CA ASP A 62 14.74 6.45 3.18
C ASP A 62 13.72 6.89 2.13
N ILE A 63 13.18 8.10 2.27
CA ILE A 63 12.11 8.58 1.38
C ILE A 63 12.58 8.69 -0.08
N GLY A 64 13.84 9.07 -0.33
CA GLY A 64 14.35 9.26 -1.69
C GLY A 64 14.58 7.93 -2.42
N ARG A 65 14.85 6.86 -1.66
CA ARG A 65 15.10 5.52 -2.20
C ARG A 65 13.86 4.64 -2.19
N ASP A 66 13.11 4.66 -1.09
CA ASP A 66 12.10 3.66 -0.76
C ASP A 66 10.69 4.13 -1.10
N CYS A 67 10.48 5.42 -1.40
CA CYS A 67 9.17 5.98 -1.72
C CYS A 67 9.06 6.48 -3.16
N SER A 68 7.86 6.31 -3.72
CA SER A 68 7.42 6.90 -4.98
C SER A 68 6.08 7.60 -4.81
N VAL A 69 5.75 8.51 -5.72
CA VAL A 69 4.48 9.25 -5.72
C VAL A 69 3.67 8.87 -6.93
N ARG A 70 2.39 8.60 -6.70
CA ARG A 70 1.38 8.49 -7.74
C ARG A 70 0.36 9.59 -7.53
N GLU A 71 0.27 10.51 -8.47
CA GLU A 71 -0.82 11.48 -8.50
C GLU A 71 -2.14 10.79 -8.83
N ASP A 72 -3.20 11.17 -8.13
CA ASP A 72 -4.55 10.76 -8.41
C ASP A 72 -5.45 11.99 -8.51
N ARG A 73 -6.73 11.79 -8.88
CA ARG A 73 -7.66 12.93 -9.04
C ARG A 73 -8.00 13.62 -7.72
N GLU A 74 -7.73 12.98 -6.59
CA GLU A 74 -8.13 13.44 -5.26
C GLU A 74 -6.93 13.96 -4.45
N GLY A 75 -5.71 13.87 -5.01
CA GLY A 75 -4.47 14.32 -4.41
C GLY A 75 -3.28 13.46 -4.85
N ALA A 76 -2.51 12.98 -3.87
CA ALA A 76 -1.33 12.16 -4.10
C ALA A 76 -1.32 10.93 -3.20
N THR A 77 -0.92 9.79 -3.75
CA THR A 77 -0.61 8.58 -3.00
C THR A 77 0.91 8.39 -2.99
N LEU A 78 1.49 8.32 -1.80
CA LEU A 78 2.87 7.91 -1.56
C LEU A 78 2.91 6.40 -1.37
N LEU A 79 3.71 5.72 -2.19
CA LEU A 79 3.96 4.28 -2.10
C LEU A 79 5.38 4.11 -1.55
N CYS A 80 5.50 3.59 -0.33
CA CYS A 80 6.78 3.43 0.35
C CYS A 80 7.05 1.97 0.67
N GLN A 81 8.16 1.43 0.21
CA GLN A 81 8.61 0.10 0.56
C GLN A 81 9.02 0.07 2.03
N SER A 82 8.58 -0.95 2.76
CA SER A 82 9.02 -1.21 4.11
C SER A 82 10.47 -1.71 4.10
N GLU A 83 11.11 -1.66 5.28
CA GLU A 83 12.38 -2.36 5.50
C GLU A 83 12.22 -3.90 5.39
N ASP A 84 11.01 -4.43 5.60
CA ASP A 84 10.65 -5.74 5.06
C ASP A 84 10.27 -5.55 3.59
N GLU A 85 11.15 -5.99 2.68
CA GLU A 85 10.98 -5.80 1.24
C GLU A 85 9.68 -6.40 0.69
N ALA A 86 9.00 -7.27 1.45
CA ALA A 86 7.72 -7.87 1.10
C ALA A 86 6.52 -6.90 1.25
N ILE A 87 6.69 -5.77 1.94
CA ILE A 87 5.59 -4.86 2.32
C ILE A 87 5.75 -3.50 1.63
N MET A 88 4.64 -3.01 1.08
CA MET A 88 4.48 -1.66 0.53
C MET A 88 3.39 -0.93 1.31
N TYR A 89 3.71 0.26 1.82
CA TYR A 89 2.79 1.17 2.49
C TYR A 89 2.17 2.16 1.52
N PHE A 90 0.90 2.49 1.74
CA PHE A 90 0.18 3.52 0.99
C PHE A 90 -0.22 4.65 1.93
N PHE A 91 0.41 5.82 1.77
CA PHE A 91 0.00 7.03 2.46
C PHE A 91 -0.71 7.95 1.48
N THR A 92 -1.92 8.42 1.82
CA THR A 92 -2.64 9.34 0.94
C THR A 92 -2.56 10.76 1.46
N SER A 93 -2.50 11.70 0.53
CA SER A 93 -2.43 13.12 0.79
C SER A 93 -3.51 13.84 -0.01
N PRO A 94 -4.35 14.68 0.63
CA PRO A 94 -5.25 15.57 -0.11
C PRO A 94 -4.49 16.73 -0.77
N MET A 95 -3.23 16.93 -0.41
CA MET A 95 -2.35 17.95 -0.98
C MET A 95 -1.44 17.33 -2.04
N PRO A 96 -1.12 18.05 -3.13
CA PRO A 96 -0.15 17.56 -4.11
C PRO A 96 1.23 17.39 -3.48
N VAL A 97 1.92 16.31 -3.87
CA VAL A 97 3.32 16.07 -3.54
C VAL A 97 4.12 16.32 -4.81
N PHE A 98 5.10 17.23 -4.75
CA PHE A 98 5.85 17.63 -5.92
C PHE A 98 7.14 16.83 -6.05
N LEU A 99 7.58 16.64 -7.30
CA LEU A 99 8.88 16.07 -7.61
C LEU A 99 9.89 17.16 -7.92
N ASN A 100 11.17 16.87 -7.66
CA ASN A 100 12.30 17.62 -8.17
C ASN A 100 12.51 17.31 -9.67
N ALA A 101 13.37 18.09 -10.31
CA ALA A 101 13.65 17.91 -11.75
C ALA A 101 14.30 16.55 -12.07
N ASP A 102 14.94 15.91 -11.09
CA ASP A 102 15.52 14.57 -11.18
C ASP A 102 14.49 13.45 -10.90
N GLY A 103 13.23 13.79 -10.66
CA GLY A 103 12.16 12.85 -10.34
C GLY A 103 12.09 12.45 -8.86
N SER A 104 13.01 12.89 -8.01
CA SER A 104 12.96 12.61 -6.57
C SER A 104 11.85 13.39 -5.87
N ILE A 105 11.33 12.86 -4.77
CA ILE A 105 10.26 13.51 -4.00
C ILE A 105 10.79 14.79 -3.34
N ARG A 106 10.09 15.91 -3.53
CA ARG A 106 10.41 17.15 -2.84
C ARG A 106 9.92 17.09 -1.39
N LEU A 107 10.84 16.79 -0.47
CA LEU A 107 10.52 16.46 0.94
C LEU A 107 9.70 17.53 1.68
N ASN A 108 9.89 18.82 1.40
CA ASN A 108 9.11 19.89 2.04
C ASN A 108 7.64 19.97 1.57
N THR A 109 7.25 19.15 0.61
CA THR A 109 5.86 19.04 0.10
C THR A 109 5.15 17.80 0.65
N LEU A 110 5.86 16.97 1.42
CA LEU A 110 5.29 15.80 2.08
C LEU A 110 4.42 16.24 3.25
N PRO A 111 3.14 15.82 3.31
CA PRO A 111 2.33 16.09 4.47
C PRO A 111 2.79 15.19 5.61
N ALA A 112 3.28 15.78 6.68
CA ALA A 112 3.68 15.08 7.90
C ALA A 112 2.53 14.20 8.48
N THR A 113 1.28 14.55 8.17
CA THR A 113 0.07 13.88 8.65
C THR A 113 -0.60 13.00 7.59
N ALA A 114 0.06 12.68 6.46
CA ALA A 114 -0.52 11.79 5.46
C ALA A 114 -0.81 10.42 6.10
N PRO A 115 -2.09 10.02 6.25
CA PRO A 115 -2.43 8.78 6.95
C PRO A 115 -2.02 7.55 6.15
N LEU A 116 -1.62 6.49 6.84
CA LEU A 116 -1.52 5.16 6.24
C LEU A 116 -2.94 4.65 5.94
N THR A 117 -3.24 4.44 4.67
CA THR A 117 -4.55 4.00 4.19
C THR A 117 -4.55 2.59 3.61
N GLY A 118 -3.37 2.04 3.35
CA GLY A 118 -3.26 0.67 2.86
C GLY A 118 -1.89 0.06 3.12
N MET A 119 -1.86 -1.26 3.06
CA MET A 119 -0.65 -2.05 2.97
C MET A 119 -0.81 -3.10 1.88
N LEU A 120 0.27 -3.42 1.18
CA LEU A 120 0.34 -4.52 0.23
C LEU A 120 1.49 -5.40 0.65
N TRP A 121 1.21 -6.66 0.87
CA TRP A 121 2.22 -7.70 1.04
C TRP A 121 2.29 -8.55 -0.24
N TYR A 122 3.48 -8.99 -0.60
CA TYR A 122 3.71 -10.00 -1.64
C TYR A 122 4.79 -10.99 -1.17
N PRO A 123 4.72 -12.25 -1.62
CA PRO A 123 5.78 -13.21 -1.33
C PRO A 123 7.10 -12.75 -1.97
N LEU A 124 8.19 -12.85 -1.22
CA LEU A 124 9.54 -12.81 -1.77
C LEU A 124 9.97 -14.25 -2.10
N ASP A 125 10.73 -14.41 -3.17
CA ASP A 125 11.28 -15.71 -3.62
C ASP A 125 12.33 -16.29 -2.64
#